data_AF-A0A651G440-F1
#
_entry.id   AF-A0A651G440-F1
#
_cell.length_a   1.000
_cell.length_b   1.000
_cell.length_c   1.000
_cell.angle_alpha   90.00
_cell.angle_beta   90.00
_cell.angle_gamma   90.00
#
_symmetry.space_group_name_H-M   'P 1'
#
loop_
_entity.id
_entity.type
_entity.pdbx_description
1 polymer ?
#
loop_
_entity_poly.entity_id
_entity_poly.type
_entity_poly.pdbx_seq_one_letter_code
_entity_poly.pdbx_strand_id
1 'polypeptide(L)'
;MNTQQLFAHLDSQVVETPSWGYANSGTRFGTFVQDGAARSLEEKIDDAAQVHALTGITPAIALHIPWDDSNDWLAVSRYAADRGIRIGAINPNVFQDQCYKFGSFGHPDPAVRQRAVDCHLRCIEVAAATGSRDLSLW
;
A
#
# COMPACT_ATOMS: atom_id res chain seq x y z
N MET A 1 8.30 -3.54 -34.19
CA MET A 1 9.19 -3.40 -33.02
C MET A 1 10.33 -4.39 -33.18
N ASN A 2 11.57 -3.92 -33.17
CA ASN A 2 12.74 -4.81 -33.16
C ASN A 2 13.06 -5.26 -31.72
N THR A 3 13.96 -6.23 -31.57
CA THR A 3 14.32 -6.79 -30.25
C THR A 3 14.87 -5.74 -29.29
N GLN A 4 15.66 -4.78 -29.77
CA GLN A 4 16.21 -3.72 -28.93
C GLN A 4 15.11 -2.79 -28.39
N GLN A 5 14.14 -2.44 -29.23
CA GLN A 5 12.97 -1.66 -28.82
C GLN A 5 12.10 -2.46 -27.82
N LEU A 6 11.92 -3.76 -28.04
CA LEU A 6 11.19 -4.62 -27.11
C LEU A 6 11.83 -4.61 -25.72
N PHE A 7 13.15 -4.83 -25.63
CA PHE A 7 13.84 -4.84 -24.34
C PHE A 7 13.83 -3.46 -23.67
N ALA A 8 14.03 -2.38 -24.42
CA ALA A 8 13.90 -1.03 -23.86
C ALA A 8 12.49 -0.75 -23.28
N HIS A 9 11.44 -1.29 -23.89
CA HIS A 9 10.09 -1.19 -23.33
C HIS A 9 9.92 -2.01 -22.06
N LEU A 10 10.45 -3.24 -22.02
CA LEU A 10 10.40 -4.09 -20.83
C LEU A 10 11.20 -3.48 -19.67
N ASP A 11 12.37 -2.92 -19.93
CA ASP A 11 13.21 -2.25 -18.92
C ASP A 11 12.53 -0.99 -18.33
N SER A 12 11.60 -0.38 -19.08
CA SER A 12 10.82 0.78 -18.62
C SER A 12 9.55 0.41 -17.84
N GLN A 13 9.20 -0.88 -17.78
CA GLN A 13 8.00 -1.32 -17.09
C GLN A 13 8.16 -1.11 -15.59
N VAL A 14 7.11 -0.58 -14.97
CA VAL A 14 7.02 -0.37 -13.53
C VAL A 14 5.76 -1.04 -13.01
N VAL A 15 5.91 -1.87 -11.98
CA VAL A 15 4.82 -2.54 -11.28
C VAL A 15 4.93 -2.22 -9.80
N GLU A 16 3.92 -1.55 -9.25
CA GLU A 16 3.85 -1.29 -7.81
C GLU A 16 3.43 -2.56 -7.06
N THR A 17 4.06 -2.84 -5.92
CA THR A 17 3.72 -4.00 -5.08
C THR A 17 2.87 -3.60 -3.87
N PRO A 18 1.90 -4.42 -3.46
CA PRO A 18 1.06 -4.13 -2.30
C PRO A 18 1.71 -4.54 -0.98
N SER A 19 1.78 -3.63 0.00
CA SER A 19 2.27 -3.92 1.36
C SER A 19 1.56 -5.11 2.03
N TRP A 20 0.25 -5.26 1.79
CA TRP A 20 -0.58 -6.33 2.34
C TRP A 20 -0.30 -7.71 1.71
N GLY A 21 0.50 -7.77 0.64
CA GLY A 21 0.95 -9.01 0.02
C GLY A 21 2.11 -9.68 0.76
N TYR A 22 2.81 -8.97 1.64
CA TYR A 22 3.99 -9.47 2.36
C TYR A 22 3.65 -10.04 3.76
N ALA A 23 2.46 -9.74 4.28
CA ALA A 23 1.99 -10.28 5.54
C ALA A 23 1.35 -11.67 5.38
N ASN A 24 0.97 -12.30 6.50
CA ASN A 24 0.24 -13.56 6.47
C ASN A 24 -1.05 -13.45 5.65
N SER A 25 -1.18 -14.30 4.64
CA SER A 25 -2.38 -14.39 3.80
C SER A 25 -3.45 -15.30 4.41
N GLY A 26 -4.70 -15.08 4.01
CA GLY A 26 -5.82 -15.88 4.46
C GLY A 26 -6.98 -15.92 3.48
N THR A 27 -7.97 -16.74 3.82
CA THR A 27 -9.28 -16.75 3.18
C THR A 27 -10.34 -16.47 4.24
N ARG A 28 -11.62 -16.44 3.84
CA ARG A 28 -12.74 -16.39 4.80
C ARG A 28 -12.76 -17.54 5.82
N PHE A 29 -12.00 -18.61 5.60
CA PHE A 29 -11.91 -19.76 6.51
C PHE A 29 -10.80 -19.64 7.56
N GLY A 30 -9.84 -18.74 7.36
CA GLY A 30 -8.72 -18.55 8.28
C GLY A 30 -7.49 -17.93 7.64
N THR A 31 -6.59 -17.49 8.51
CA THR A 31 -5.27 -16.95 8.19
C THR A 31 -4.21 -17.99 8.53
N PHE A 32 -3.28 -18.22 7.61
CA PHE A 32 -2.23 -19.24 7.79
C PHE A 32 -0.89 -18.53 8.01
N VAL A 33 -0.28 -18.79 9.15
CA VAL A 33 1.01 -18.19 9.53
C VAL A 33 2.12 -18.82 8.70
N GLN A 34 2.95 -17.99 8.09
CA GLN A 34 4.15 -18.41 7.37
C GLN A 34 5.40 -17.90 8.09
N ASP A 35 6.42 -18.74 8.15
CA ASP A 35 7.72 -18.33 8.66
C ASP A 35 8.30 -17.23 7.77
N GLY A 36 8.70 -16.12 8.39
CA GLY A 36 9.26 -14.97 7.67
C GLY A 36 8.23 -14.01 7.08
N ALA A 37 6.92 -14.21 7.26
CA ALA A 37 5.93 -13.22 6.85
C ALA A 37 6.13 -11.90 7.61
N ALA A 38 6.05 -10.77 6.91
CA ALA A 38 6.25 -9.45 7.49
C ALA A 38 5.19 -9.12 8.55
N ARG A 39 5.63 -8.55 9.67
CA ARG A 39 4.83 -8.22 10.86
C ARG A 39 4.78 -6.72 11.15
N SER A 40 5.70 -5.95 10.56
CA SER A 40 5.74 -4.49 10.66
C SER A 40 5.78 -3.86 9.27
N LEU A 41 5.55 -2.53 9.21
CA LEU A 41 5.69 -1.78 7.97
C LEU A 41 7.12 -1.82 7.42
N GLU A 42 8.11 -1.75 8.31
CA GLU A 42 9.53 -1.84 7.97
C GLU A 42 9.85 -3.21 7.35
N GLU A 43 9.38 -4.31 7.93
CA GLU A 43 9.56 -5.65 7.35
C GLU A 43 8.89 -5.76 5.96
N LYS A 44 7.69 -5.18 5.77
CA LYS A 44 7.03 -5.14 4.45
C LYS A 44 7.85 -4.33 3.42
N ILE A 45 8.48 -3.23 3.84
CA ILE A 45 9.36 -2.42 3.00
C ILE A 45 10.63 -3.19 2.63
N ASP A 46 11.22 -3.91 3.58
CA ASP A 46 12.39 -4.77 3.34
C ASP A 46 12.08 -5.84 2.29
N ASP A 47 10.95 -6.52 2.43
CA ASP A 47 10.51 -7.55 1.49
C ASP A 47 10.21 -6.97 0.10
N ALA A 48 9.55 -5.80 0.03
CA ALA A 48 9.30 -5.12 -1.23
C ALA A 48 10.60 -4.68 -1.93
N ALA A 49 11.57 -4.19 -1.17
CA ALA A 49 12.88 -3.84 -1.69
C ALA A 49 13.62 -5.07 -2.21
N GLN A 50 13.49 -6.22 -1.53
CA GLN A 50 14.07 -7.47 -2.01
C GLN A 50 13.45 -7.92 -3.33
N VAL A 51 12.13 -7.76 -3.51
CA VAL A 51 11.47 -8.01 -4.80
C VAL A 51 12.00 -7.06 -5.88
N HIS A 52 12.19 -5.77 -5.56
CA HIS A 52 12.75 -4.81 -6.49
C HIS A 52 14.18 -5.16 -6.90
N ALA A 53 15.04 -5.52 -5.94
CA ALA A 53 16.42 -5.90 -6.20
C ALA A 53 16.54 -7.10 -7.15
N LEU A 54 15.59 -8.04 -7.10
CA LEU A 54 15.58 -9.23 -7.97
C LEU A 54 14.94 -8.96 -9.34
N THR A 55 13.94 -8.08 -9.40
CA THR A 55 13.11 -7.91 -10.61
C THR A 55 13.45 -6.65 -11.42
N GLY A 56 14.03 -5.62 -10.80
CA GLY A 56 14.32 -4.33 -11.41
C GLY A 56 13.09 -3.45 -11.72
N ILE A 57 11.87 -4.00 -11.66
CA ILE A 57 10.66 -3.32 -12.16
C ILE A 57 9.67 -2.90 -11.06
N THR A 58 9.95 -3.20 -9.79
CA THR A 58 9.05 -2.86 -8.66
C THR A 58 9.56 -1.75 -7.72
N PRO A 59 9.87 -0.54 -8.20
CA PRO A 59 10.49 0.52 -7.40
C PRO A 59 9.55 1.18 -6.37
N ALA A 60 8.31 0.71 -6.21
CA ALA A 60 7.32 1.33 -5.32
C ALA A 60 6.46 0.31 -4.57
N ILE A 61 6.10 0.65 -3.33
CA ILE A 61 5.21 -0.13 -2.46
C ILE A 61 3.94 0.67 -2.13
N ALA A 62 2.78 0.13 -2.47
CA ALA A 62 1.48 0.69 -2.09
C ALA A 62 1.20 0.43 -0.61
N LEU A 63 0.64 1.41 0.09
CA LEU A 63 0.27 1.30 1.50
C LEU A 63 -1.24 1.29 1.68
N HIS A 64 -1.71 0.60 2.72
CA HIS A 64 -3.10 0.51 3.11
C HIS A 64 -3.30 1.01 4.53
N ILE A 65 -4.06 2.09 4.70
CA ILE A 65 -4.28 2.72 6.01
C ILE A 65 -5.62 2.23 6.57
N PRO A 66 -5.68 1.76 7.83
CA PRO A 66 -4.64 1.84 8.89
C PRO A 66 -3.77 0.58 9.07
N TRP A 67 -3.74 -0.37 8.14
CA TRP A 67 -2.91 -1.58 8.30
C TRP A 67 -1.40 -1.29 8.34
N ASP A 68 -0.99 -0.22 7.64
CA ASP A 68 0.39 0.26 7.53
C ASP A 68 0.57 1.60 8.23
N ASP A 69 -0.17 1.85 9.31
CA ASP A 69 -0.14 3.14 10.00
C ASP A 69 1.22 3.41 10.66
N SER A 70 1.60 4.69 10.70
CA SER A 70 2.84 5.16 11.32
C SER A 70 2.64 6.54 11.93
N ASN A 71 3.38 6.79 13.01
CA ASN A 71 3.44 8.11 13.64
C ASN A 71 4.50 9.03 12.99
N ASP A 72 5.35 8.50 12.09
CA ASP A 72 6.39 9.27 11.40
C ASP A 72 6.52 8.84 9.93
N TRP A 73 5.74 9.51 9.08
CA TRP A 73 5.73 9.26 7.63
C TRP A 73 7.01 9.72 6.92
N LEU A 74 7.75 10.67 7.49
CA LEU A 74 9.04 11.09 6.94
C LEU A 74 10.09 10.01 7.17
N ALA A 75 10.11 9.40 8.36
CA ALA A 75 10.96 8.25 8.65
C ALA A 75 10.63 7.06 7.74
N VAL A 76 9.34 6.74 7.56
CA VAL A 76 8.90 5.68 6.63
C VAL A 76 9.40 5.94 5.20
N SER A 77 9.25 7.16 4.71
CA SER A 77 9.67 7.52 3.35
C SER A 77 11.18 7.44 3.17
N ARG A 78 11.96 7.88 4.17
CA ARG A 78 13.42 7.73 4.18
C ARG A 78 13.83 6.27 4.22
N TYR A 79 13.20 5.47 5.09
CA TYR A 79 13.50 4.05 5.25
C TYR A 79 13.29 3.27 3.94
N ALA A 80 12.22 3.57 3.20
CA ALA A 80 11.97 3.03 1.87
C ALA A 80 13.03 3.48 0.85
N ALA A 81 13.34 4.78 0.82
CA ALA A 81 14.33 5.35 -0.11
C ALA A 81 15.73 4.77 0.10
N ASP A 82 16.15 4.56 1.35
CA ASP A 82 17.43 3.93 1.70
C ASP A 82 17.55 2.49 1.19
N ARG A 83 16.42 1.85 0.83
CA ARG A 83 16.33 0.50 0.26
C ARG A 83 16.08 0.49 -1.25
N GLY A 84 16.11 1.65 -1.89
CA GLY A 84 15.94 1.78 -3.33
C GLY A 84 14.50 1.67 -3.81
N ILE A 85 13.51 1.80 -2.93
CA ILE A 85 12.09 1.90 -3.32
C ILE A 85 11.46 3.17 -2.75
N ARG A 86 10.26 3.51 -3.22
CA ARG A 86 9.49 4.65 -2.72
C ARG A 86 8.10 4.24 -2.26
N ILE A 87 7.45 5.12 -1.50
CA ILE A 87 6.04 4.96 -1.19
C ILE A 87 5.22 5.19 -2.47
N GLY A 88 4.31 4.25 -2.69
CA GLY A 88 3.39 4.15 -3.81
C GLY A 88 2.01 4.73 -3.49
N ALA A 89 0.97 4.22 -4.16
CA ALA A 89 -0.40 4.64 -3.90
C ALA A 89 -0.83 4.41 -2.43
N ILE A 90 -1.62 5.33 -1.89
CA ILE A 90 -2.24 5.19 -0.56
C ILE A 90 -3.66 4.65 -0.73
N ASN A 91 -4.04 3.66 0.08
CA ASN A 91 -5.32 2.96 0.00
C ASN A 91 -6.09 3.12 1.33
N PRO A 92 -7.19 3.88 1.36
CA PRO A 92 -8.06 3.98 2.54
C PRO A 92 -8.82 2.69 2.81
N ASN A 93 -8.97 2.30 4.07
CA ASN A 93 -9.85 1.20 4.46
C ASN A 93 -11.19 1.72 5.00
N VAL A 94 -12.26 1.53 4.22
CA VAL A 94 -13.63 1.84 4.63
C VAL A 94 -14.57 0.64 4.44
N PHE A 95 -14.05 -0.58 4.57
CA PHE A 95 -14.78 -1.82 4.27
C PHE A 95 -14.71 -2.89 5.36
N GLN A 96 -13.79 -2.79 6.31
CA GLN A 96 -13.62 -3.82 7.37
C GLN A 96 -14.36 -3.52 8.67
N ASP A 97 -14.42 -2.24 9.08
CA ASP A 97 -14.99 -1.89 10.39
C ASP A 97 -16.49 -2.14 10.47
N GLN A 98 -16.96 -2.48 11.67
CA GLN A 98 -18.38 -2.81 11.93
C GLN A 98 -19.35 -1.71 11.49
N CYS A 99 -18.96 -0.43 11.55
CA CYS A 99 -19.82 0.67 11.10
C CYS A 99 -20.03 0.68 9.58
N TYR A 100 -19.16 0.04 8.80
CA TYR A 100 -19.27 -0.04 7.34
C TYR A 100 -20.06 -1.26 6.84
N LYS A 101 -20.68 -2.03 7.75
CA LYS A 101 -21.48 -3.23 7.40
C LYS A 101 -22.53 -2.97 6.32
N PHE A 102 -23.12 -1.77 6.25
CA PHE A 102 -24.12 -1.39 5.25
C PHE A 102 -23.60 -0.36 4.23
N GLY A 103 -22.28 -0.25 4.07
CA GLY A 103 -21.61 0.67 3.15
C GLY A 103 -20.76 1.75 3.84
N SER A 104 -20.06 2.55 3.03
CA SER A 104 -19.20 3.66 3.45
C SER A 104 -19.75 5.01 2.96
N PHE A 105 -19.34 5.50 1.79
CA PHE A 105 -19.86 6.72 1.19
C PHE A 105 -21.34 6.64 0.84
N GLY A 106 -21.82 5.44 0.49
CA GLY A 106 -23.23 5.16 0.21
C GLY A 106 -24.06 4.82 1.45
N HIS A 107 -23.49 4.88 2.66
CA HIS A 107 -24.20 4.47 3.88
C HIS A 107 -25.40 5.39 4.18
N PRO A 108 -26.56 4.89 4.65
CA PRO A 108 -27.72 5.72 4.96
C PRO A 108 -27.48 6.69 6.13
N ASP A 109 -26.72 6.27 7.14
CA ASP A 109 -26.32 7.11 8.27
C ASP A 109 -25.26 8.16 7.84
N PRO A 110 -25.55 9.48 7.98
CA PRO A 110 -24.59 10.54 7.70
C PRO A 110 -23.29 10.46 8.52
N ALA A 111 -23.33 9.96 9.76
CA ALA A 111 -22.14 9.86 10.59
C ALA A 111 -21.13 8.84 10.04
N VAL A 112 -21.61 7.75 9.43
CA VAL A 112 -20.75 6.75 8.77
C VAL A 112 -20.14 7.31 7.50
N ARG A 113 -20.91 8.09 6.72
CA ARG A 113 -20.37 8.78 5.53
C ARG A 113 -19.28 9.77 5.91
N GLN A 114 -19.48 10.54 6.99
CA GLN A 114 -18.48 11.48 7.48
C GLN A 114 -17.20 10.74 7.91
N ARG A 115 -17.33 9.62 8.63
CA ARG A 115 -16.19 8.76 8.98
C ARG A 115 -15.40 8.29 7.76
N ALA A 116 -16.08 7.92 6.67
CA ALA A 116 -15.40 7.54 5.43
C ALA A 116 -14.64 8.74 4.82
N VAL A 117 -15.24 9.94 4.81
CA VAL A 117 -14.57 11.17 4.36
C VAL A 117 -13.33 11.47 5.22
N ASP A 118 -13.45 11.42 6.54
CA ASP A 118 -12.35 11.70 7.47
C ASP A 118 -11.19 10.71 7.27
N CYS A 119 -11.50 9.42 7.05
CA CYS A 119 -10.50 8.41 6.72
C CYS A 119 -9.73 8.74 5.44
N HIS A 120 -10.40 9.24 4.41
CA HIS A 120 -9.77 9.61 3.14
C HIS A 120 -8.93 10.89 3.29
N LEU A 121 -9.42 11.89 4.02
CA LEU A 121 -8.66 13.11 4.33
C LEU A 121 -7.36 12.77 5.07
N ARG A 122 -7.41 11.87 6.05
CA ARG A 122 -6.21 11.34 6.71
C ARG A 122 -5.27 10.68 5.70
N CYS A 123 -5.77 9.87 4.78
CA CYS A 123 -4.92 9.25 3.75
C CYS A 123 -4.29 10.27 2.79
N ILE A 124 -4.96 11.40 2.53
CA ILE A 124 -4.39 12.52 1.77
C ILE A 124 -3.23 13.17 2.54
N GLU A 125 -3.33 13.31 3.87
CA GLU A 125 -2.23 13.79 4.70
C GLU A 125 -1.04 12.83 4.66
N VAL A 126 -1.29 11.52 4.72
CA VAL A 126 -0.25 10.49 4.53
C VAL A 126 0.38 10.59 3.14
N ALA A 127 -0.42 10.75 2.09
CA ALA A 127 0.07 10.89 0.72
C ALA A 127 0.98 12.12 0.59
N ALA A 128 0.57 13.26 1.14
CA ALA A 128 1.37 14.47 1.16
C ALA A 128 2.69 14.29 1.94
N ALA A 129 2.66 13.64 3.11
CA ALA A 129 3.86 13.42 3.92
C ALA A 129 4.85 12.43 3.30
N THR A 130 4.36 11.49 2.48
CA THR A 130 5.17 10.45 1.83
C THR A 130 5.57 10.79 0.40
N GLY A 131 5.04 11.88 -0.16
CA GLY A 131 5.23 12.24 -1.57
C GLY A 131 4.45 11.33 -2.53
N SER A 132 3.49 10.55 -2.03
CA SER A 132 2.58 9.79 -2.88
C SER A 132 1.66 10.72 -3.64
N ARG A 133 1.47 10.45 -4.94
CA ARG A 133 0.56 11.21 -5.82
C ARG A 133 -0.84 10.62 -5.80
N ASP A 134 -0.96 9.31 -5.69
CA ASP A 134 -2.18 8.58 -6.02
C ASP A 134 -2.88 8.09 -4.75
N LEU A 135 -4.19 8.32 -4.70
CA LEU A 135 -5.09 7.73 -3.72
C LEU A 135 -5.99 6.73 -4.46
N SER A 136 -5.96 5.47 -4.04
CA SER A 136 -6.74 4.38 -4.65
C SER A 136 -7.94 4.06 -3.77
N LEU A 137 -9.15 4.28 -4.30
CA LEU A 137 -10.40 4.09 -3.57
C LEU A 137 -11.06 2.80 -4.06
N TRP A 138 -11.23 1.85 -3.12
CA TRP A 138 -11.95 0.60 -3.33
C TRP A 138 -13.16 0.51 -2.39
#